data_AF-A0A6J6YE50-F1
#
_entry.id   AF-A0A6J6YE50-F1
#
_cell.length_a   1.000
_cell.length_b   1.000
_cell.length_c   1.000
_cell.angle_alpha   90.00
_cell.angle_beta   90.00
_cell.angle_gamma   90.00
#
_symmetry.space_group_name_H-M   'P 1'
#
loop_
_entity.id
_entity.type
_entity.pdbx_description
1 polymer ?
#
loop_
_entity_poly.entity_id
_entity_poly.type
_entity_poly.pdbx_seq_one_letter_code
_entity_poly.pdbx_strand_id
1 'polypeptide(L)' 'MEERAELEVLTPGSPLGQALMGNKVGDVVDFEAPGGVLKVEIVSIEA' A
#
# COMPACT_ATOMS: atom_id res chain seq x y z
N MET A 1 -19.45 17.99 1.86
CA MET A 1 -18.18 17.71 2.57
C MET A 1 -17.43 16.78 1.66
N GLU A 2 -16.43 17.29 0.95
CA GLU A 2 -15.52 16.42 0.21
C GLU A 2 -14.65 15.76 1.28
N GLU A 3 -15.01 14.55 1.65
CA GLU A 3 -14.11 13.64 2.37
C GLU A 3 -12.99 13.33 1.36
N ARG A 4 -12.02 14.25 1.28
CA ARG A 4 -10.71 13.93 0.74
C ARG A 4 -10.19 12.90 1.72
N ALA A 5 -10.48 11.64 1.45
CA ALA A 5 -9.72 10.53 2.03
C ALA A 5 -8.29 10.99 1.90
N GLU A 6 -7.68 11.28 3.03
CA GLU A 6 -6.32 11.76 3.12
C GLU A 6 -5.53 10.65 2.46
N LEU A 7 -5.23 10.84 1.17
CA LEU A 7 -4.43 9.89 0.41
C LEU A 7 -3.13 9.94 1.18
N GLU A 8 -2.90 8.98 2.07
CA GLU A 8 -1.61 8.77 2.70
C GLU A 8 -0.66 8.62 1.53
N VAL A 9 0.06 9.70 1.21
CA VAL A 9 0.99 9.73 0.09
C VAL A 9 2.15 8.88 0.54
N LEU A 10 2.06 7.59 0.25
CA LEU A 10 3.11 6.63 0.48
C LEU A 10 4.21 6.96 -0.50
N THR A 11 5.32 7.47 0.02
CA THR A 11 6.49 7.74 -0.81
C THR A 11 7.06 6.41 -1.32
N PRO A 12 7.68 6.37 -2.52
CA PRO A 12 8.26 5.15 -3.08
C PRO A 12 9.32 4.48 -2.17
N GLY A 13 9.96 5.27 -1.30
CA GLY A 13 10.93 4.77 -0.32
C GLY A 13 10.33 4.23 0.98
N SER A 14 9.01 4.27 1.15
CA SER A 14 8.34 3.66 2.31
C SER A 14 8.33 2.13 2.21
N PRO A 15 8.31 1.39 3.35
CA PRO A 15 8.24 -0.07 3.35
C PRO A 15 7.07 -0.62 2.51
N LEU A 16 5.91 0.03 2.58
CA LEU A 16 4.75 -0.33 1.77
C LEU A 16 4.96 -0.03 0.28
N GLY A 17 5.49 1.14 -0.06
CA GLY A 17 5.80 1.49 -1.46
C GLY A 17 6.75 0.49 -2.11
N GLN A 18 7.79 0.05 -1.38
CA GLN A 18 8.70 -0.98 -1.85
C GLN A 18 8.02 -2.35 -1.97
N ALA A 19 7.15 -2.71 -1.03
CA ALA A 19 6.41 -3.97 -1.06
C ALA A 19 5.40 -4.03 -2.23
N LEU A 20 4.84 -2.90 -2.66
CA LEU A 20 3.90 -2.84 -3.78
C LEU A 20 4.60 -2.85 -5.15
N MET A 21 5.86 -2.41 -5.23
CA MET A 21 6.58 -2.32 -6.50
C MET A 21 6.69 -3.68 -7.20
N GLY A 22 6.18 -3.76 -8.43
CA GLY A 22 6.24 -4.95 -9.27
C GLY A 22 5.19 -6.03 -8.98
N ASN A 23 4.31 -5.82 -8.00
CA ASN A 23 3.18 -6.71 -7.75
C ASN A 23 1.96 -6.36 -8.64
N LYS A 24 0.98 -7.26 -8.67
CA LYS A 24 -0.25 -7.13 -9.47
C LYS A 24 -1.49 -7.31 -8.59
N VAL A 25 -2.65 -6.93 -9.13
CA VAL A 25 -3.95 -7.17 -8.49
C VAL A 25 -4.11 -8.65 -8.13
N GLY A 26 -4.53 -8.92 -6.90
CA GLY A 26 -4.67 -10.25 -6.30
C GLY A 26 -3.41 -10.75 -5.56
N ASP A 27 -2.27 -10.08 -5.69
CA ASP A 27 -1.10 -10.42 -4.88
C ASP A 27 -1.28 -9.96 -3.43
N VAL A 28 -0.78 -10.76 -2.50
CA VAL A 28 -0.74 -10.45 -1.08
C VAL A 28 0.69 -10.13 -0.68
N VAL A 29 0.90 -8.95 -0.12
CA VAL A 29 2.22 -8.46 0.29
C VAL A 29 2.26 -8.21 1.79
N ASP A 30 3.44 -8.43 2.37
CA ASP A 30 3.72 -8.14 3.77
C ASP A 30 4.60 -6.91 3.86
N PHE A 31 4.27 -5.96 4.74
CA PHE A 31 5.12 -4.79 4.98
C PHE A 31 5.17 -4.42 6.46
N GLU A 32 6.23 -3.71 6.84
CA GLU A 32 6.48 -3.30 8.21
C GLU A 32 5.79 -1.96 8.52
N ALA A 33 5.02 -1.91 9.60
CA ALA A 33 4.29 -0.73 10.04
C ALA A 33 4.54 -0.45 11.54
N PRO A 34 4.25 0.78 12.02
CA PRO A 34 4.27 1.08 13.45
C PRO A 34 3.19 0.24 14.18
N GLY A 35 3.59 -0.91 14.71
CA GLY A 35 2.68 -1.88 15.35
C GLY A 35 2.93 -3.34 14.94
N GLY A 36 3.78 -3.59 13.93
CA GLY A 36 4.17 -4.93 13.49
C GLY A 36 4.08 -5.09 11.97
N VAL A 37 4.19 -6.35 11.53
CA VAL A 37 4.04 -6.69 10.11
C VAL A 37 2.56 -6.77 9.76
N LEU A 38 2.16 -6.05 8.72
CA LEU A 38 0.82 -6.09 8.14
C LEU A 38 0.84 -6.87 6.84
N LYS A 39 -0.22 -7.66 6.62
CA LYS A 39 -0.46 -8.43 5.40
C LYS A 39 -1.63 -7.80 4.66
N VAL A 40 -1.41 -7.38 3.41
CA VAL A 40 -2.43 -6.69 2.61
C VAL A 40 -2.54 -7.30 1.21
N GLU A 41 -3.75 -7.28 0.65
CA GLU A 41 -4.04 -7.72 -0.71
C GLU A 41 -4.20 -6.52 -1.64
N ILE A 42 -3.63 -6.62 -2.84
CA ILE A 42 -3.79 -5.62 -3.87
C ILE A 42 -5.13 -5.83 -4.56
N VAL A 43 -6.15 -5.05 -4.18
CA VAL A 43 -7.51 -5.21 -4.73
C VAL A 43 -7.71 -4.52 -6.08
N SER A 44 -6.94 -3.48 -6.39
CA SER A 44 -7.04 -2.70 -7.63
C SER A 44 -5.77 -1.87 -7.86
N ILE A 45 -5.44 -1.61 -9.14
CA ILE A 45 -4.37 -0.69 -9.56
C ILE A 45 -4.98 0.22 -10.62
N GLU A 46 -4.96 1.53 -10.37
CA GLU A 46 -5.43 2.56 -11.31
C GLU A 46 -4.23 3.25 -11.98
N ALA A 47 -4.39 3.63 -13.25
CA ALA A 47 -3.34 4.21 -14.09
C ALA A 47 -3.46 5.74 -14.20
#